data_AF-A0AAV2RU12-F1
#
_entry.id   AF-A0AAV2RU12-F1
#
_cell.length_a   1.000
_cell.length_b   1.000
_cell.length_c   1.000
_cell.angle_alpha   90.00
_cell.angle_beta   90.00
_cell.angle_gamma   90.00
#
_symmetry.space_group_name_H-M   'P 1'
#
loop_
_entity.id
_entity.type
_entity.pdbx_description
1 polymer ?
#
loop_
_entity_poly.entity_id
_entity_poly.type
_entity_poly.pdbx_seq_one_letter_code
_entity_poly.pdbx_strand_id
1 'polypeptide(L)'
;MNSSSRFIIFVIVSQWAVECSRDAERLTIIAHGTNDLYSVEWAIAAGANSVEGDLQFDLTTGDPTMFYHGNLCDCLCYELTFANKTGNVCSIPNVCTRSTPPDEWLSILLGFPSLSMIYIDSKTNSLSVDVQRLAGPKVIRMVESNLFDKGFKGNVVIGSKLEKQYLEAVATQAHKSVYASRIFLTYDEGKTDPTSKLDFLKLFHIQMYCTPQGHRDVSKSFRSSI
;
A
#
# COMPACT_ATOMS: atom_id res chain seq x y z
N MET A 1 -55.44 -52.55 -25.13
CA MET A 1 -54.51 -53.30 -24.25
C MET A 1 -53.13 -52.65 -24.34
N ASN A 2 -52.59 -52.23 -23.19
CA ASN A 2 -51.23 -51.77 -22.88
C ASN A 2 -50.67 -50.57 -23.69
N SER A 3 -50.67 -49.36 -23.14
CA SER A 3 -49.81 -48.85 -22.05
C SER A 3 -48.35 -48.70 -22.49
N SER A 4 -47.89 -47.45 -22.61
CA SER A 4 -46.65 -46.95 -22.00
C SER A 4 -46.44 -45.48 -22.37
N SER A 5 -47.08 -44.57 -21.63
CA SER A 5 -46.69 -43.15 -21.60
C SER A 5 -45.34 -43.05 -20.88
N ARG A 6 -44.27 -42.78 -21.62
CA ARG A 6 -42.96 -42.49 -21.02
C ARG A 6 -42.97 -41.05 -20.49
N PHE A 7 -43.19 -40.90 -19.18
CA PHE A 7 -42.88 -39.67 -18.47
C PHE A 7 -41.34 -39.52 -18.41
N ILE A 8 -40.81 -38.53 -19.12
CA ILE A 8 -39.43 -38.08 -18.91
C ILE A 8 -39.47 -37.15 -17.69
N ILE A 9 -39.05 -37.67 -16.54
CA ILE A 9 -38.78 -36.85 -15.36
C ILE A 9 -37.45 -36.14 -15.61
N PHE A 10 -37.50 -34.85 -15.92
CA PHE A 10 -36.32 -33.98 -15.79
C PHE A 10 -36.06 -33.78 -14.30
N VAL A 11 -35.12 -34.54 -13.75
CA VAL A 11 -34.54 -34.21 -12.45
C VAL A 11 -33.63 -33.01 -12.70
N ILE A 12 -34.15 -31.81 -12.43
CA ILE A 12 -33.29 -30.64 -12.23
C ILE A 12 -32.58 -30.88 -10.90
N VAL A 13 -31.40 -31.51 -10.96
CA VAL A 13 -30.45 -31.42 -9.86
C VAL A 13 -29.94 -29.99 -9.91
N SER A 14 -30.66 -29.08 -9.25
CA SER A 14 -30.10 -27.78 -8.93
C SER A 14 -28.94 -28.05 -7.99
N GLN A 15 -27.74 -28.19 -8.55
CA GLN A 15 -26.51 -27.96 -7.82
C GLN A 15 -26.56 -26.50 -7.39
N TRP A 16 -27.19 -26.26 -6.25
CA TRP A 16 -26.78 -25.18 -5.37
C TRP A 16 -25.42 -25.62 -4.82
N ALA A 17 -24.42 -25.61 -5.68
CA ALA A 17 -23.10 -25.25 -5.21
C ALA A 17 -23.30 -23.84 -4.69
N VAL A 18 -23.44 -23.72 -3.36
CA VAL A 18 -22.93 -22.54 -2.71
C VAL A 18 -21.47 -22.50 -3.14
N GLU A 19 -21.18 -21.75 -4.20
CA GLU A 19 -19.85 -21.23 -4.41
C GLU A 19 -19.59 -20.41 -3.15
N CYS A 20 -19.03 -21.05 -2.12
CA CYS A 20 -18.18 -20.34 -1.18
C CYS A 20 -17.28 -19.51 -2.09
N SER A 21 -17.48 -18.19 -2.10
CA SER A 21 -16.77 -17.35 -3.04
C SER A 21 -15.30 -17.70 -2.91
N ARG A 22 -14.67 -18.02 -4.03
CA ARG A 22 -13.22 -18.18 -4.12
C ARG A 22 -12.53 -16.82 -4.02
N ASP A 23 -13.09 -15.90 -3.23
CA ASP A 23 -12.35 -14.75 -2.74
C ASP A 23 -11.45 -15.28 -1.64
N ALA A 24 -10.42 -16.04 -2.04
CA ALA A 24 -9.23 -16.14 -1.24
C ALA A 24 -8.83 -14.69 -0.96
N GLU A 25 -9.04 -14.27 0.29
CA GLU A 25 -8.67 -12.94 0.77
C GLU A 25 -7.23 -12.71 0.31
N ARG A 26 -7.04 -11.76 -0.63
CA ARG A 26 -5.72 -11.47 -1.17
C ARG A 26 -4.91 -10.86 -0.04
N LEU A 27 -4.13 -11.68 0.64
CA LEU A 27 -3.27 -11.25 1.72
C LEU A 27 -2.19 -10.33 1.15
N THR A 28 -2.14 -9.10 1.65
CA THR A 28 -1.09 -8.13 1.34
C THR A 28 0.04 -8.31 2.34
N ILE A 29 1.21 -8.75 1.87
CA ILE A 29 2.42 -8.90 2.68
C ILE A 29 3.34 -7.73 2.32
N ILE A 30 3.37 -6.73 3.19
CA ILE A 30 4.11 -5.48 2.99
C ILE A 30 5.47 -5.62 3.67
N ALA A 31 6.55 -5.58 2.90
CA ALA A 31 7.89 -5.44 3.46
C ALA A 31 8.15 -3.98 3.83
N HIS A 32 8.51 -3.75 5.09
CA HIS A 32 8.77 -2.43 5.67
C HIS A 32 10.21 -1.96 5.39
N GLY A 33 10.39 -0.65 5.20
CA GLY A 33 11.67 0.04 5.12
C GLY A 33 12.49 -0.29 3.87
N THR A 34 11.85 -0.63 2.74
CA THR A 34 12.53 -1.10 1.54
C THR A 34 13.03 0.03 0.64
N ASN A 35 13.86 0.91 1.18
CA ASN A 35 14.28 2.18 0.58
C ASN A 35 15.28 2.08 -0.60
N ASP A 36 15.72 0.87 -0.97
CA ASP A 36 16.70 0.64 -2.03
C ASP A 36 16.56 -0.72 -2.74
N LEU A 37 17.26 -0.88 -3.87
CA LEU A 37 17.20 -2.09 -4.70
C LEU A 37 17.41 -3.38 -3.92
N TYR A 38 18.43 -3.44 -3.06
CA TYR A 38 18.82 -4.68 -2.38
C TYR A 38 17.75 -5.09 -1.36
N SER A 39 17.15 -4.10 -0.70
CA SER A 39 16.06 -4.32 0.26
C SER A 39 14.78 -4.79 -0.45
N VAL A 40 14.46 -4.23 -1.62
CA VAL A 40 13.34 -4.67 -2.46
C VAL A 40 13.56 -6.11 -2.96
N GLU A 41 14.73 -6.43 -3.50
CA GLU A 41 15.06 -7.77 -3.99
C GLU A 41 14.96 -8.82 -2.88
N TRP A 42 15.52 -8.52 -1.70
CA TRP A 42 15.44 -9.39 -0.54
C TRP A 42 13.99 -9.64 -0.11
N ALA A 43 13.18 -8.57 -0.01
CA ALA A 43 11.78 -8.66 0.40
C ALA A 43 10.96 -9.54 -0.54
N ILE A 44 11.12 -9.34 -1.84
CA ILE A 44 10.39 -10.11 -2.86
C ILE A 44 10.86 -11.56 -2.86
N ALA A 45 12.17 -11.82 -2.73
CA ALA A 45 12.71 -13.17 -2.61
C ALA A 45 12.24 -13.90 -1.34
N ALA A 46 11.88 -13.16 -0.29
CA ALA A 46 11.27 -13.65 0.95
C ALA A 46 9.75 -13.88 0.83
N GLY A 47 9.13 -13.47 -0.28
CA GLY A 47 7.71 -13.70 -0.57
C GLY A 47 6.81 -12.49 -0.37
N ALA A 48 7.36 -11.30 -0.14
CA ALA A 48 6.57 -10.07 -0.13
C ALA A 48 5.93 -9.84 -1.51
N ASN A 49 4.65 -9.48 -1.51
CA ASN A 49 3.93 -9.04 -2.71
C ASN A 49 3.68 -7.53 -2.71
N SER A 50 4.16 -6.84 -1.68
CA SER A 50 4.02 -5.41 -1.50
C SER A 50 5.24 -4.89 -0.75
N VAL A 51 5.58 -3.63 -0.97
CA VAL A 51 6.76 -2.99 -0.39
C VAL A 51 6.41 -1.60 0.11
N GLU A 52 7.10 -1.16 1.15
CA GLU A 52 6.98 0.18 1.73
C GLU A 52 8.31 0.92 1.62
N GLY A 53 8.25 2.23 1.33
CA GLY A 53 9.40 3.12 1.30
C GLY A 53 9.12 4.45 2.00
N ASP A 54 10.11 4.88 2.78
CA ASP A 54 10.10 6.09 3.58
C ASP A 54 10.47 7.32 2.74
N LEU A 55 9.50 8.11 2.33
CA LEU A 55 9.75 9.25 1.46
C LEU A 55 10.07 10.51 2.26
N GLN A 56 11.25 11.08 2.00
CA GLN A 56 11.72 12.35 2.53
C GLN A 56 11.40 13.51 1.58
N PHE A 57 11.39 14.72 2.15
CA PHE A 57 11.04 15.94 1.44
C PHE A 57 12.03 17.07 1.70
N ASP A 58 12.19 17.94 0.72
CA ASP A 58 12.82 19.23 0.92
C ASP A 58 11.93 20.11 1.82
N LEU A 59 12.53 20.67 2.87
CA LEU A 59 11.79 21.38 3.93
C LEU A 59 11.21 22.74 3.49
N THR A 60 11.64 23.27 2.34
CA THR A 60 11.22 24.59 1.86
C THR A 60 10.22 24.49 0.71
N THR A 61 10.45 23.53 -0.18
CA THR A 61 9.69 23.37 -1.42
C THR A 61 8.65 22.26 -1.32
N GLY A 62 8.87 21.27 -0.44
CA GLY A 62 8.06 20.05 -0.36
C GLY A 62 8.31 19.10 -1.53
N ASP A 63 9.41 19.25 -2.26
CA ASP A 63 9.80 18.29 -3.30
C ASP A 63 10.24 16.95 -2.66
N PRO A 64 9.76 15.79 -3.18
CA PRO A 64 10.30 14.49 -2.81
C PRO A 64 11.81 14.43 -3.08
N THR A 65 12.62 14.08 -2.09
CA THR A 65 14.09 14.11 -2.23
C THR A 65 14.72 12.73 -2.31
N MET A 66 14.26 11.78 -1.50
CA MET A 66 14.81 10.43 -1.43
C MET A 66 13.90 9.49 -0.66
N PHE A 67 13.96 8.20 -0.99
CA PHE A 67 13.52 7.12 -0.12
C PHE A 67 14.64 6.83 0.88
N TYR A 68 14.39 7.07 2.16
CA TYR A 68 15.35 6.98 3.24
C TYR A 68 14.64 7.00 4.60
N HIS A 69 14.90 5.99 5.43
CA HIS A 69 14.39 5.96 6.80
C HIS A 69 15.25 6.83 7.74
N GLY A 70 16.54 6.52 7.84
CA GLY A 70 17.47 7.10 8.82
C GLY A 70 17.74 6.21 10.03
N ASN A 71 18.58 6.72 10.94
CA ASN A 71 19.02 5.98 12.12
C ASN A 71 17.88 5.78 13.14
N LEU A 72 17.91 4.63 13.84
CA LEU A 72 16.81 4.03 14.62
C LEU A 72 15.72 3.37 13.74
N CYS A 73 16.14 2.41 12.91
CA CYS A 73 15.21 1.47 12.28
C CYS A 73 14.41 0.64 13.28
N ASP A 74 13.46 -0.13 12.74
CA ASP A 74 12.93 -1.36 13.33
C ASP A 74 14.06 -2.34 13.69
N CYS A 75 14.74 -2.10 14.81
CA CYS A 75 15.91 -2.84 15.27
C CYS A 75 15.55 -4.22 15.85
N LEU A 76 14.37 -4.76 15.55
CA LEU A 76 14.01 -6.12 15.89
C LEU A 76 14.21 -6.99 14.66
N CYS A 77 15.50 -7.20 14.33
CA CYS A 77 16.00 -8.14 13.33
C CYS A 77 15.75 -9.60 13.75
N TYR A 78 14.52 -9.94 14.16
CA TYR A 78 14.17 -11.31 14.46
C TYR A 78 14.38 -12.16 13.21
N GLU A 79 15.03 -13.30 13.36
CA GLU A 79 15.10 -14.28 12.29
C GLU A 79 13.67 -14.70 11.93
N LEU A 80 13.23 -14.30 10.75
CA LEU A 80 11.97 -14.77 10.21
C LEU A 80 12.27 -16.06 9.47
N THR A 81 11.60 -17.13 9.86
CA THR A 81 11.59 -18.38 9.10
C THR A 81 10.27 -18.45 8.34
N PHE A 82 10.34 -18.27 7.02
CA PHE A 82 9.18 -18.45 6.14
C PHE A 82 9.58 -19.38 4.99
N ALA A 83 8.76 -20.41 4.75
CA ALA A 83 8.96 -21.38 3.65
C ALA A 83 10.40 -21.97 3.56
N ASN A 84 10.98 -22.39 4.70
CA ASN A 84 12.35 -22.92 4.82
C ASN A 84 13.49 -21.95 4.44
N LYS A 85 13.21 -20.64 4.35
CA LYS A 85 14.22 -19.60 4.30
C LYS A 85 14.28 -18.90 5.66
N THR A 86 15.47 -18.89 6.26
CA THR A 86 15.74 -18.16 7.50
C THR A 86 16.59 -16.95 7.15
N GLY A 87 16.13 -15.77 7.55
CA GLY A 87 16.86 -14.53 7.36
C GLY A 87 16.15 -13.34 7.96
N ASN A 88 16.85 -12.22 8.04
CA ASN A 88 16.28 -10.94 8.41
C ASN A 88 16.81 -9.87 7.47
N VAL A 89 16.10 -8.74 7.38
CA VAL A 89 16.48 -7.60 6.55
C VAL A 89 17.85 -7.03 6.97
N CYS A 90 18.24 -7.24 8.22
CA CYS A 90 19.53 -6.80 8.77
C CYS A 90 20.74 -7.60 8.26
N SER A 91 20.53 -8.69 7.52
CA SER A 91 21.58 -9.31 6.72
C SER A 91 22.07 -8.41 5.59
N ILE A 92 21.31 -7.38 5.22
CA ILE A 92 21.70 -6.36 4.25
C ILE A 92 22.56 -5.30 4.95
N PRO A 93 23.82 -5.09 4.52
CA PRO A 93 24.69 -4.08 5.12
C PRO A 93 24.08 -2.68 5.01
N ASN A 94 24.08 -1.96 6.14
CA ASN A 94 23.63 -0.57 6.27
C ASN A 94 22.16 -0.33 5.90
N VAL A 95 21.28 -1.34 5.93
CA VAL A 95 19.89 -1.26 5.43
C VAL A 95 19.12 -0.01 5.87
N CYS A 96 19.35 0.46 7.09
CA CYS A 96 18.73 1.65 7.65
C CYS A 96 19.15 3.00 7.06
N THR A 97 20.36 3.04 6.52
CA THR A 97 20.97 4.26 6.02
C THR A 97 21.12 4.26 4.51
N ARG A 98 20.70 3.17 3.85
CA ARG A 98 20.59 3.13 2.39
C ARG A 98 19.48 4.06 1.94
N SER A 99 19.70 4.68 0.80
CA SER A 99 18.74 5.61 0.21
C SER A 99 18.78 5.54 -1.30
N THR A 100 17.66 5.93 -1.90
CA THR A 100 17.50 5.95 -3.35
C THR A 100 16.72 7.19 -3.76
N PRO A 101 17.13 7.90 -4.83
CA PRO A 101 16.31 8.95 -5.43
C PRO A 101 14.90 8.46 -5.78
N PRO A 102 13.85 9.30 -5.70
CA PRO A 102 12.48 8.83 -5.85
C PRO A 102 12.15 8.22 -7.22
N ASP A 103 12.69 8.79 -8.30
CA ASP A 103 12.53 8.30 -9.66
C ASP A 103 13.23 6.95 -9.87
N GLU A 104 14.45 6.80 -9.32
CA GLU A 104 15.19 5.55 -9.36
C GLU A 104 14.49 4.45 -8.55
N TRP A 105 14.01 4.76 -7.34
CA TRP A 105 13.28 3.79 -6.50
C TRP A 105 12.02 3.29 -7.19
N LEU A 106 11.18 4.20 -7.73
CA LEU A 106 9.99 3.80 -8.47
C LEU A 106 10.33 3.01 -9.74
N SER A 107 11.44 3.34 -10.41
CA SER A 107 11.92 2.58 -11.56
C SER A 107 12.35 1.16 -11.20
N ILE A 108 12.98 0.95 -10.03
CA ILE A 108 13.32 -0.38 -9.52
C ILE A 108 12.06 -1.23 -9.38
N LEU A 109 10.99 -0.67 -8.80
CA LEU A 109 9.74 -1.40 -8.53
C LEU A 109 9.04 -1.88 -9.80
N LEU A 110 9.19 -1.17 -10.92
CA LEU A 110 8.67 -1.60 -12.22
C LEU A 110 9.32 -2.90 -12.72
N GLY A 111 10.52 -3.24 -12.24
CA GLY A 111 11.19 -4.49 -12.52
C GLY A 111 10.54 -5.72 -11.88
N PHE A 112 9.58 -5.53 -10.97
CA PHE A 112 8.94 -6.60 -10.20
C PHE A 112 7.43 -6.70 -10.48
N PRO A 113 7.03 -7.40 -11.56
CA PRO A 113 5.62 -7.50 -11.97
C PRO A 113 4.72 -8.24 -10.98
N SER A 114 5.30 -8.94 -10.00
CA SER A 114 4.58 -9.60 -8.91
C SER A 114 4.09 -8.66 -7.81
N LEU A 115 4.56 -7.40 -7.78
CA LEU A 115 4.12 -6.42 -6.79
C LEU A 115 2.65 -6.04 -7.03
N SER A 116 1.81 -6.33 -6.05
CA SER A 116 0.39 -5.96 -6.06
C SER A 116 0.12 -4.58 -5.47
N MET A 117 1.03 -4.08 -4.63
CA MET A 117 0.87 -2.79 -3.95
C MET A 117 2.23 -2.16 -3.62
N ILE A 118 2.28 -0.83 -3.63
CA ILE A 118 3.38 -0.02 -3.12
C ILE A 118 2.83 0.89 -2.03
N TYR A 119 3.51 0.95 -0.90
CA TYR A 119 3.20 1.87 0.19
C TYR A 119 4.29 2.95 0.28
N ILE A 120 3.90 4.21 0.21
CA ILE A 120 4.79 5.35 0.40
C ILE A 120 4.50 5.95 1.78
N ASP A 121 5.40 5.75 2.74
CA ASP A 121 5.34 6.41 4.04
C ASP A 121 6.00 7.78 3.96
N SER A 122 5.18 8.82 3.85
CA SER A 122 5.66 10.19 3.67
C SER A 122 6.06 10.80 5.02
N LYS A 123 7.35 11.07 5.20
CA LYS A 123 7.93 11.66 6.41
C LYS A 123 7.74 13.18 6.43
N THR A 124 6.52 13.60 6.71
CA THR A 124 6.07 15.00 6.60
C THR A 124 6.14 15.78 7.92
N ASN A 125 6.49 15.14 9.03
CA ASN A 125 6.46 15.71 10.39
C ASN A 125 7.42 16.90 10.60
N SER A 126 8.38 17.09 9.70
CA SER A 126 9.32 18.21 9.74
C SER A 126 8.94 19.34 8.79
N LEU A 127 7.87 19.19 8.01
CA LEU A 127 7.40 20.19 7.05
C LEU A 127 6.50 21.21 7.75
N SER A 128 6.65 22.48 7.37
CA SER A 128 5.68 23.50 7.75
C SER A 128 4.33 23.23 7.10
N VAL A 129 3.25 23.76 7.68
CA VAL A 129 1.88 23.57 7.19
C VAL A 129 1.74 24.00 5.71
N ASP A 130 2.41 25.07 5.29
CA ASP A 130 2.36 25.52 3.90
C ASP A 130 3.10 24.57 2.97
N VAL A 131 4.25 24.04 3.42
CA VAL A 131 5.03 23.07 2.65
C VAL A 131 4.33 21.72 2.55
N GLN A 132 3.62 21.29 3.60
CA GLN A 132 2.75 20.10 3.54
C GLN A 132 1.71 20.19 2.42
N ARG A 133 1.06 21.35 2.24
CA ARG A 133 0.10 21.57 1.15
C ARG A 133 0.74 21.50 -0.24
N LEU A 134 2.00 21.93 -0.36
CA LEU A 134 2.76 21.85 -1.61
C LEU A 134 3.24 20.43 -1.91
N ALA A 135 3.62 19.67 -0.90
CA ALA A 135 4.18 18.32 -1.02
C ALA A 135 3.15 17.31 -1.54
N GLY A 136 1.91 17.35 -1.03
CA GLY A 136 0.88 16.37 -1.40
C GLY A 136 0.67 16.19 -2.91
N PRO A 137 0.42 17.28 -3.67
CA PRO A 137 0.26 17.19 -5.13
C PRO A 137 1.52 16.76 -5.87
N LYS A 138 2.72 17.01 -5.31
CA LYS A 138 3.99 16.59 -5.89
C LYS A 138 4.17 15.08 -5.82
N VAL A 139 3.78 14.46 -4.70
CA VAL A 139 3.80 12.98 -4.57
C VAL A 139 2.87 12.33 -5.57
N ILE A 140 1.65 12.85 -5.76
CA ILE A 140 0.73 12.29 -6.76
C ILE A 140 1.34 12.37 -8.17
N ARG A 141 1.85 13.54 -8.58
CA ARG A 141 2.48 13.67 -9.92
C ARG A 141 3.67 12.74 -10.09
N MET A 142 4.49 12.56 -9.05
CA MET A 142 5.61 11.63 -9.06
C MET A 142 5.14 10.19 -9.27
N VAL A 143 4.11 9.74 -8.53
CA VAL A 143 3.53 8.40 -8.67
C VAL A 143 2.90 8.20 -10.06
N GLU A 144 2.16 9.18 -10.57
CA GLU A 144 1.57 9.09 -11.91
C GLU A 144 2.65 8.91 -12.98
N SER A 145 3.58 9.86 -13.05
CA SER A 145 4.59 9.94 -14.12
C SER A 145 5.67 8.84 -14.05
N ASN A 146 6.07 8.43 -12.84
CA ASN A 146 7.19 7.50 -12.68
C ASN A 146 6.76 6.06 -12.41
N LEU A 147 5.47 5.81 -12.17
CA LEU A 147 4.99 4.48 -11.82
C LEU A 147 3.79 4.07 -12.67
N PHE A 148 2.67 4.79 -12.62
CA PHE A 148 1.46 4.38 -13.34
C PHE A 148 1.57 4.56 -14.86
N ASP A 149 2.07 5.70 -15.32
CA ASP A 149 2.29 5.98 -16.75
C ASP A 149 3.30 5.00 -17.37
N LYS A 150 4.17 4.43 -16.53
CA LYS A 150 5.17 3.42 -16.91
C LYS A 150 4.67 1.97 -16.77
N GLY A 151 3.37 1.77 -16.51
CA GLY A 151 2.72 0.47 -16.63
C GLY A 151 2.57 -0.33 -15.34
N PHE A 152 2.81 0.26 -14.16
CA PHE A 152 2.51 -0.41 -12.90
C PHE A 152 1.00 -0.72 -12.80
N LYS A 153 0.67 -1.98 -12.50
CA LYS A 153 -0.71 -2.48 -12.48
C LYS A 153 -1.32 -2.56 -11.08
N GLY A 154 -0.48 -2.54 -10.04
CA GLY A 154 -0.90 -2.62 -8.66
C GLY A 154 -1.51 -1.32 -8.13
N ASN A 155 -1.71 -1.31 -6.82
CA ASN A 155 -2.23 -0.17 -6.07
C ASN A 155 -1.11 0.63 -5.40
N VAL A 156 -1.34 1.91 -5.14
CA VAL A 156 -0.44 2.74 -4.33
C VAL A 156 -1.19 3.22 -3.10
N VAL A 157 -0.61 3.00 -1.93
CA VAL A 157 -1.03 3.58 -0.66
C VAL A 157 -0.07 4.72 -0.35
N ILE A 158 -0.59 5.88 -0.01
CA ILE A 158 0.19 7.05 0.44
C ILE A 158 -0.19 7.31 1.89
N GLY A 159 0.79 7.15 2.77
CA GLY A 159 0.66 7.41 4.19
C GLY A 159 1.53 8.55 4.65
N SER A 160 1.28 8.97 5.88
CA SER A 160 2.01 9.98 6.62
C SER A 160 1.57 9.85 8.07
N LYS A 161 2.28 10.47 9.02
CA LYS A 161 1.65 10.81 10.32
C LYS A 161 0.38 11.64 10.08
N LEU A 162 -0.45 11.82 11.12
CA LEU A 162 -1.68 12.62 11.04
C LEU A 162 -1.41 14.12 10.81
N GLU A 163 -0.93 14.43 9.60
CA GLU A 163 -0.62 15.75 9.08
C GLU A 163 -1.71 16.12 8.09
N LYS A 164 -2.78 16.71 8.63
CA LYS A 164 -4.04 16.94 7.92
C LYS A 164 -3.84 17.66 6.59
N GLN A 165 -3.01 18.71 6.55
CA GLN A 165 -2.84 19.54 5.35
C GLN A 165 -2.13 18.80 4.23
N TYR A 166 -1.18 17.92 4.58
CA TYR A 166 -0.57 17.02 3.61
C TYR A 166 -1.60 16.03 3.05
N LEU A 167 -2.31 15.30 3.93
CA LEU A 167 -3.28 14.28 3.53
C LEU A 167 -4.45 14.85 2.72
N GLU A 168 -4.96 16.04 3.07
CA GLU A 168 -5.97 16.77 2.30
C GLU A 168 -5.47 17.12 0.89
N ALA A 169 -4.23 17.57 0.78
CA ALA A 169 -3.65 17.95 -0.50
C ALA A 169 -3.37 16.73 -1.40
N VAL A 170 -2.91 15.61 -0.81
CA VAL A 170 -2.81 14.31 -1.50
C VAL A 170 -4.19 13.87 -1.98
N ALA A 171 -5.20 13.84 -1.11
CA ALA A 171 -6.55 13.41 -1.46
C ALA A 171 -7.16 14.26 -2.58
N THR A 172 -7.03 15.58 -2.48
CA THR A 172 -7.52 16.53 -3.49
C THR A 172 -6.88 16.30 -4.85
N GLN A 173 -5.57 16.03 -4.89
CA GLN A 173 -4.88 15.77 -6.15
C GLN A 173 -5.16 14.35 -6.68
N ALA A 174 -5.19 13.34 -5.82
CA ALA A 174 -5.51 11.95 -6.18
C ALA A 174 -6.90 11.81 -6.78
N HIS A 175 -7.90 12.54 -6.24
CA HIS A 175 -9.27 12.52 -6.77
C HIS A 175 -9.38 13.02 -8.22
N LYS A 176 -8.43 13.87 -8.67
CA LYS A 176 -8.36 14.37 -10.04
C LYS A 176 -7.60 13.42 -11.00
N SER A 177 -6.96 12.39 -10.45
CA SER A 177 -6.16 11.44 -11.21
C SER A 177 -7.03 10.50 -12.04
N VAL A 178 -6.59 10.16 -13.25
CA VAL A 178 -7.15 9.04 -14.01
C VAL A 178 -6.91 7.68 -13.32
N TYR A 179 -5.99 7.65 -12.35
CA TYR A 179 -5.64 6.49 -11.54
C TYR A 179 -6.27 6.52 -10.15
N ALA A 180 -7.24 7.40 -9.89
CA ALA A 180 -7.86 7.57 -8.56
C ALA A 180 -8.33 6.25 -7.92
N SER A 181 -8.82 5.29 -8.71
CA SER A 181 -9.26 3.97 -8.23
C SER A 181 -8.13 3.06 -7.73
N ARG A 182 -6.87 3.44 -7.91
CA ARG A 182 -5.66 2.71 -7.51
C ARG A 182 -4.80 3.49 -6.52
N ILE A 183 -5.24 4.67 -6.10
CA ILE A 183 -4.55 5.52 -5.12
C ILE A 183 -5.37 5.54 -3.85
N PHE A 184 -4.73 5.12 -2.76
CA PHE A 184 -5.34 5.01 -1.45
C PHE A 184 -4.55 5.82 -0.44
N LEU A 185 -5.23 6.29 0.60
CA LEU A 185 -4.59 7.04 1.67
C LEU A 185 -4.63 6.24 2.97
N THR A 186 -3.60 6.41 3.78
CA THR A 186 -3.56 5.95 5.15
C THR A 186 -2.89 7.02 6.02
N TYR A 187 -2.86 6.78 7.31
CA TYR A 187 -2.09 7.59 8.24
C TYR A 187 -1.58 6.71 9.36
N ASP A 188 -0.39 7.04 9.85
CA ASP A 188 0.30 6.34 10.91
C ASP A 188 0.07 7.08 12.24
N GLU A 189 -0.88 6.59 13.05
CA GLU A 189 -1.06 7.02 14.44
C GLU A 189 -1.30 5.81 15.36
N GLY A 190 -0.66 5.84 16.53
CA GLY A 190 -0.85 4.83 17.57
C GLY A 190 -2.19 4.95 18.31
N LYS A 191 -2.70 3.76 18.72
CA LYS A 191 -3.70 3.41 19.75
C LYS A 191 -5.02 4.19 19.91
N THR A 192 -5.26 5.30 19.23
CA THR A 192 -6.50 6.08 19.37
C THR A 192 -7.46 5.85 18.20
N ASP A 193 -8.77 5.84 18.50
CA ASP A 193 -9.84 5.52 17.54
C ASP A 193 -9.73 6.35 16.26
N PRO A 194 -9.53 5.69 15.10
CA PRO A 194 -9.18 6.35 13.86
C PRO A 194 -10.34 7.10 13.19
N THR A 195 -11.58 6.82 13.59
CA THR A 195 -12.75 7.18 12.79
C THR A 195 -13.18 8.64 12.87
N SER A 196 -12.84 9.33 13.96
CA SER A 196 -13.21 10.74 14.19
C SER A 196 -12.21 11.75 13.62
N LYS A 197 -10.96 11.35 13.38
CA LYS A 197 -9.89 12.27 12.96
C LYS A 197 -9.81 12.47 11.45
N LEU A 198 -10.53 11.66 10.67
CA LEU A 198 -10.47 11.64 9.21
C LEU A 198 -11.80 11.93 8.51
N ASP A 199 -12.75 12.58 9.19
CA ASP A 199 -14.02 12.97 8.55
C ASP A 199 -13.81 13.79 7.27
N PHE A 200 -12.70 14.52 7.16
CA PHE A 200 -12.33 15.26 5.96
C PHE A 200 -12.00 14.35 4.75
N LEU A 201 -11.50 13.13 4.95
CA LEU A 201 -11.17 12.19 3.87
C LEU A 201 -12.41 11.51 3.28
N LYS A 202 -13.50 11.44 4.05
CA LYS A 202 -14.79 10.89 3.56
C LYS A 202 -15.35 11.67 2.38
N LEU A 203 -14.95 12.94 2.21
CA LEU A 203 -15.36 13.79 1.09
C LEU A 203 -14.75 13.39 -0.26
N PHE A 204 -13.67 12.60 -0.27
CA PHE A 204 -12.91 12.32 -1.50
C PHE A 204 -13.19 10.94 -2.11
N HIS A 205 -14.08 10.13 -1.51
CA HIS A 205 -14.34 8.74 -1.89
C HIS A 205 -13.09 7.85 -1.97
N ILE A 206 -12.03 8.21 -1.24
CA ILE A 206 -10.80 7.43 -1.25
C ILE A 206 -10.88 6.33 -0.19
N GLN A 207 -10.60 5.10 -0.60
CA GLN A 207 -10.56 3.95 0.31
C GLN A 207 -9.38 4.13 1.28
N MET A 208 -9.67 4.08 2.57
CA MET A 208 -8.66 4.16 3.62
C MET A 208 -8.22 2.76 4.03
N TYR A 209 -6.91 2.56 4.22
CA TYR A 209 -6.36 1.38 4.89
C TYR A 209 -6.09 1.72 6.35
N CYS A 210 -6.72 1.01 7.28
CA CYS A 210 -6.34 1.07 8.69
C CYS A 210 -5.45 -0.14 9.02
N THR A 211 -4.26 0.11 9.57
CA THR A 211 -3.36 -0.92 10.11
C THR A 211 -3.43 -0.91 11.64
N PRO A 212 -4.07 -1.90 12.29
CA PRO A 212 -3.99 -2.03 13.74
C PRO A 212 -2.59 -2.54 14.13
N GLN A 213 -1.83 -1.78 14.92
CA GLN A 213 -0.62 -2.34 15.55
C GLN A 213 -0.99 -3.22 16.74
N GLY A 214 -0.64 -4.51 16.65
CA GLY A 214 -0.72 -5.47 17.74
C GLY A 214 -1.13 -6.86 17.25
N HIS A 215 -0.13 -7.67 16.87
CA HIS A 215 -0.24 -9.12 16.63
C HIS A 215 -1.51 -9.63 15.91
N ARG A 216 -1.36 -9.82 14.59
CA ARG A 216 -2.27 -10.43 13.59
C ARG A 216 -2.88 -9.40 12.65
N ASP A 217 -2.22 -9.27 11.52
CA ASP A 217 -2.52 -8.40 10.38
C ASP A 217 -3.86 -8.73 9.74
N VAL A 218 -4.77 -7.74 9.75
CA VAL A 218 -5.88 -7.63 8.78
C VAL A 218 -6.10 -6.15 8.50
N SER A 219 -5.78 -5.69 7.29
CA SER A 219 -6.14 -4.35 6.84
C SER A 219 -7.62 -4.31 6.45
N LYS A 220 -8.41 -3.41 7.04
CA LYS A 220 -9.81 -3.21 6.60
C LYS A 220 -9.89 -2.02 5.66
N SER A 221 -10.38 -2.25 4.44
CA SER A 221 -10.74 -1.17 3.52
C SER A 221 -12.09 -0.60 3.93
N PHE A 222 -12.18 0.71 4.13
CA PHE A 222 -13.46 1.40 4.29
C PHE A 222 -13.91 1.95 2.93
N ARG A 223 -15.06 1.49 2.43
CA ARG A 223 -15.82 2.20 1.38
C ARG A 223 -16.88 3.03 2.06
N SER A 224 -16.93 4.33 1.81
CA SER A 224 -18.11 5.13 2.16
C SER A 224 -19.23 4.74 1.20
N SER A 225 -20.23 4.00 1.68
CA SER A 225 -21.50 3.84 0.99
C SER A 225 -22.34 5.09 1.20
N ILE A 226 -22.60 5.83 0.11
CA ILE A 226 -23.81 6.62 -0.09
C ILE A 226 -24.56 5.96 -1.24
#